data_AF-A0A8S0H5A3-F1
#
_entry.id   AF-A0A8S0H5A3-F1
#
_cell.length_a   1.000
_cell.length_b   1.000
_cell.length_c   1.000
_cell.angle_alpha   90.00
_cell.angle_beta   90.00
_cell.angle_gamma   90.00
#
_symmetry.space_group_name_H-M   'P 1'
#
loop_
_entity.id
_entity.type
_entity.pdbx_description
1 polymer ?
#
loop_
_entity_poly.entity_id
_entity_poly.type
_entity_poly.pdbx_seq_one_letter_code
_entity_poly.pdbx_strand_id
1 'polypeptide(L)'
;MTQPVAEPGIRITLGELIEMRHRVREVQLFSTPSQRSPLIGLHHSKLRGRGVDFDQVRVYQAGDDVRTIDWRVTARTQEPHTKLFHEERERPIFIMVEQSRQLFFGSG
;
A
#
# COMPACT_ATOMS: atom_id res chain seq x y z
N MET A 1 -28.64 -18.15 16.85
CA MET A 1 -27.30 -18.28 17.46
C MET A 1 -26.89 -16.89 17.91
N THR A 2 -27.20 -16.56 19.16
CA THR A 2 -27.19 -15.19 19.69
C THR A 2 -25.75 -14.78 19.96
N GLN A 3 -25.26 -13.71 19.33
CA GLN A 3 -23.94 -13.17 19.67
C GLN A 3 -24.00 -12.67 21.12
N PRO A 4 -23.03 -13.02 21.98
CA PRO A 4 -22.95 -12.43 23.31
C PRO A 4 -22.69 -10.94 23.13
N VAL A 5 -23.50 -10.12 23.80
CA VAL A 5 -23.30 -8.67 23.88
C VAL A 5 -21.89 -8.46 24.45
N ALA A 6 -20.98 -7.97 23.62
CA ALA A 6 -19.63 -7.65 24.03
C ALA A 6 -19.70 -6.55 25.09
N GLU A 7 -19.16 -6.80 26.28
CA GLU A 7 -18.99 -5.73 27.27
C GLU A 7 -18.11 -4.63 26.65
N PRO A 8 -18.56 -3.36 26.66
CA PRO A 8 -17.85 -2.27 26.00
C PRO A 8 -16.40 -2.18 26.47
N GLY A 9 -15.46 -2.23 25.53
CA GLY A 9 -14.03 -2.07 25.82
C GLY A 9 -13.29 -3.35 26.26
N ILE A 10 -14.00 -4.46 26.50
CA ILE A 10 -13.36 -5.76 26.82
C ILE A 10 -13.12 -6.54 25.53
N ARG A 11 -14.14 -6.67 24.69
CA ARG A 11 -14.02 -7.33 23.39
C ARG A 11 -14.06 -6.29 22.29
N ILE A 12 -13.38 -6.59 21.19
CA ILE A 12 -13.40 -5.75 20.01
C ILE A 12 -13.82 -6.55 18.78
N THR A 13 -14.75 -5.97 18.04
CA THR A 13 -15.26 -6.50 16.77
C THR A 13 -14.50 -5.90 15.59
N LEU A 14 -14.63 -6.53 14.42
CA LEU A 14 -14.08 -5.98 13.18
C LEU A 14 -14.68 -4.60 12.85
N GLY A 15 -15.97 -4.38 13.12
CA GLY A 15 -16.61 -3.09 12.89
C GLY A 15 -15.99 -1.98 13.74
N GLU A 16 -15.76 -2.24 15.02
CA GLU A 16 -15.12 -1.29 15.93
C GLU A 16 -13.66 -1.01 15.54
N LEU A 17 -12.88 -2.04 15.16
CA LEU A 17 -11.51 -1.87 14.65
C LEU A 17 -11.49 -1.00 13.39
N ILE A 18 -12.44 -1.23 12.49
CA ILE A 18 -12.61 -0.44 11.27
C ILE A 18 -12.93 1.01 11.65
N GLU A 19 -13.87 1.28 12.55
CA GLU A 19 -14.21 2.63 13.00
C GLU A 19 -13.04 3.37 13.67
N MET A 20 -12.21 2.66 14.46
CA MET A 20 -11.03 3.23 15.12
C MET A 20 -9.99 3.79 14.13
N ARG A 21 -10.00 3.39 12.85
CA ARG A 21 -9.10 3.95 11.82
C ARG A 21 -9.19 5.47 11.70
N HIS A 22 -10.35 6.04 12.03
CA HIS A 22 -10.60 7.48 11.98
C HIS A 22 -10.04 8.20 13.21
N ARG A 23 -9.96 7.51 14.34
CA ARG A 23 -9.49 8.03 15.63
C ARG A 23 -8.01 7.74 15.89
N VAL A 24 -7.40 6.83 15.13
CA VAL A 24 -5.98 6.48 15.24
C VAL A 24 -5.05 7.69 15.13
N ARG A 25 -5.46 8.76 14.43
CA ARG A 25 -4.69 10.01 14.30
C ARG A 25 -4.56 10.77 15.63
N GLU A 26 -5.46 10.53 16.58
CA GLU A 26 -5.47 11.15 17.91
C GLU A 26 -4.46 10.47 18.85
N VAL A 27 -3.99 9.27 18.51
CA VAL A 27 -3.09 8.48 19.36
C VAL A 27 -1.73 8.39 18.68
N GLN A 28 -0.70 8.95 19.32
CA GLN A 28 0.69 8.81 18.87
C GLN A 28 1.21 7.42 19.23
N LEU A 29 0.83 6.41 18.45
CA LEU A 29 1.22 5.02 18.72
C LEU A 29 2.60 4.66 18.14
N PHE A 30 3.06 5.36 17.08
CA PHE A 30 4.30 5.05 16.39
C PHE A 30 4.97 6.31 15.79
N SER A 31 6.29 6.29 15.63
CA SER A 31 7.00 7.29 14.84
C SER A 31 6.47 7.29 13.41
N THR A 32 6.05 8.46 12.90
CA THR A 32 5.56 8.62 11.53
C THR A 32 6.54 7.98 10.55
N PRO A 33 6.16 6.94 9.78
CA PRO A 33 7.03 6.41 8.76
C PRO A 33 7.30 7.53 7.74
N SER A 34 8.57 7.88 7.59
CA SER A 34 9.03 8.75 6.50
C SER A 34 8.62 8.11 5.18
N GLN A 35 8.02 8.90 4.29
CA GLN A 35 7.59 8.56 2.93
C GLN A 35 6.29 7.76 2.82
N ARG A 36 5.16 8.48 2.79
CA ARG A 36 4.03 8.07 1.93
C ARG A 36 4.42 8.45 0.51
N SER A 37 4.60 7.48 -0.39
CA SER A 37 4.54 7.76 -1.82
C SER A 37 3.14 8.34 -2.10
N PRO A 38 2.98 9.54 -2.71
CA PRO A 38 1.68 10.16 -2.93
C PRO A 38 0.80 9.43 -3.95
N LEU A 39 1.28 8.35 -4.54
CA LEU A 39 0.66 7.67 -5.68
C LEU A 39 -0.05 6.39 -5.21
N ILE A 40 -1.14 6.55 -4.46
CA ILE A 40 -2.09 5.45 -4.22
C ILE A 40 -3.48 5.95 -4.59
N GLY A 41 -4.02 5.42 -5.68
CA GLY A 41 -5.44 5.47 -5.99
C GLY A 41 -5.76 5.85 -7.44
N LEU A 42 -6.48 4.95 -8.12
CA LEU A 42 -7.31 5.16 -9.32
C LEU A 42 -6.71 4.89 -10.71
N HIS A 43 -5.89 3.84 -10.89
CA HIS A 43 -5.60 3.35 -12.25
C HIS A 43 -5.89 1.86 -12.38
N HIS A 44 -7.05 1.53 -12.97
CA HIS A 44 -7.34 0.20 -13.46
C HIS A 44 -6.41 -0.12 -14.63
N SER A 45 -5.42 -1.00 -14.42
CA SER A 45 -4.69 -1.62 -15.52
C SER A 45 -5.56 -2.71 -16.17
N LYS A 46 -5.90 -2.53 -17.46
CA LYS A 46 -6.64 -3.54 -18.26
C LYS A 46 -5.72 -4.58 -18.90
N LEU A 47 -4.46 -4.69 -18.47
CA LEU A 47 -3.49 -5.58 -19.10
C LEU A 47 -3.11 -6.74 -18.16
N ARG A 48 -3.47 -7.95 -18.55
CA ARG A 48 -2.98 -9.19 -17.92
C ARG A 48 -1.53 -9.40 -18.34
N GLY A 49 -0.58 -8.98 -17.50
CA GLY A 49 0.85 -9.23 -17.64
C GLY A 49 1.59 -8.83 -16.36
N ARG A 50 2.69 -9.51 -16.02
CA ARG A 50 3.47 -9.33 -14.77
C ARG A 50 3.68 -7.84 -14.40
N GLY A 51 2.93 -7.35 -13.40
CA GLY A 51 3.22 -6.31 -12.38
C GLY A 51 4.14 -5.13 -12.71
N VAL A 52 4.08 -4.54 -13.89
CA VAL A 52 4.95 -3.43 -14.29
C VAL A 52 4.11 -2.39 -15.03
N ASP A 53 3.67 -1.35 -14.31
CA ASP A 53 2.93 -0.23 -14.89
C ASP A 53 3.91 0.77 -15.50
N PHE A 54 3.58 1.30 -16.67
CA PHE A 54 4.36 2.37 -17.28
C PHE A 54 4.25 3.64 -16.43
N ASP A 55 5.39 4.22 -16.05
CA ASP A 55 5.46 5.43 -15.23
C ASP A 55 5.63 6.66 -16.14
N GLN A 56 6.80 6.76 -16.79
CA GLN A 56 7.12 7.89 -17.66
C GLN A 56 8.24 7.56 -18.66
N VAL A 57 8.40 8.42 -19.67
CA VAL A 57 9.58 8.43 -20.54
C VAL A 57 10.48 9.59 -20.11
N ARG A 58 11.77 9.33 -19.91
CA ARG A 58 12.77 10.37 -19.64
C ARG A 58 13.99 10.25 -20.54
N VAL A 59 14.81 11.30 -20.62
CA VAL A 59 16.12 11.24 -21.27
C VAL A 59 16.98 10.15 -20.62
N TYR A 60 17.66 9.38 -21.45
CA TYR A 60 18.58 8.33 -21.03
C TYR A 60 19.70 8.89 -20.16
N GLN A 61 20.00 8.19 -19.07
CA GLN A 61 21.16 8.47 -18.24
C GLN A 61 22.12 7.29 -18.25
N ALA A 62 23.41 7.58 -18.19
CA ALA A 62 24.43 6.54 -18.11
C ALA A 62 24.17 5.66 -16.88
N GLY A 63 24.00 4.35 -17.13
CA GLY A 63 23.61 3.37 -16.11
C GLY A 63 22.19 2.81 -16.31
N ASP A 64 21.37 3.43 -17.15
CA ASP A 64 20.08 2.88 -17.55
C ASP A 64 20.26 1.62 -18.41
N ASP A 65 19.39 0.62 -18.22
CA ASP A 65 19.36 -0.57 -19.07
C ASP A 65 18.97 -0.18 -20.50
N VAL A 66 19.86 -0.43 -21.46
CA VAL A 66 19.64 -0.16 -22.88
C VAL A 66 18.40 -0.87 -23.45
N ARG A 67 17.94 -1.96 -22.83
CA ARG A 67 16.72 -2.67 -23.25
C ARG A 67 15.43 -1.90 -22.99
N THR A 68 15.46 -0.91 -22.11
CA THR A 68 14.28 -0.10 -21.77
C THR A 68 14.20 1.18 -22.60
N ILE A 69 15.10 1.40 -23.56
CA ILE A 69 15.08 2.59 -24.42
C ILE A 69 13.87 2.55 -25.36
N ASP A 70 13.13 3.66 -25.41
CA ASP A 70 12.10 3.90 -26.41
C ASP A 70 12.71 4.39 -27.72
N TRP A 71 12.92 3.46 -28.66
CA TRP A 71 13.46 3.80 -29.98
C TRP A 71 12.52 4.68 -30.82
N ARG A 72 11.21 4.66 -30.57
CA ARG A 72 10.24 5.46 -31.32
C ARG A 72 10.27 6.92 -30.89
N VAL A 73 10.37 7.18 -29.58
CA VAL A 73 10.56 8.55 -29.05
C VAL A 73 11.95 9.04 -29.46
N THR A 74 12.98 8.22 -29.27
CA THR A 74 14.37 8.53 -29.64
C THR A 74 14.49 8.92 -31.12
N ALA A 75 13.83 8.21 -32.04
CA ALA A 75 13.86 8.55 -33.46
C ALA A 75 13.24 9.92 -33.77
N ARG A 76 12.25 10.36 -32.98
CA ARG A 76 11.57 11.66 -33.16
C ARG A 76 12.35 12.82 -32.54
N THR A 77 12.97 12.59 -31.38
CA THR A 77 13.69 13.61 -30.62
C THR A 77 15.17 13.69 -30.97
N GLN A 78 15.72 12.66 -31.65
CA GLN A 78 17.15 12.49 -31.92
C GLN A 78 18.01 12.41 -30.64
N GLU A 79 17.38 12.11 -29.49
CA GLU A 79 18.02 11.96 -28.19
C GLU A 79 17.56 10.65 -27.54
N PRO A 80 18.43 9.82 -26.94
CA PRO A 80 18.01 8.56 -26.34
C PRO A 80 17.06 8.76 -25.16
N HIS A 81 15.94 8.03 -25.15
CA HIS A 81 14.90 8.11 -24.11
C HIS A 81 14.63 6.75 -23.46
N THR A 82 14.64 6.68 -22.14
CA THR A 82 14.39 5.47 -21.34
C THR A 82 12.95 5.41 -20.86
N LYS A 83 12.28 4.25 -21.02
CA LYS A 83 10.99 3.97 -20.37
C LYS A 83 11.22 3.59 -18.92
N LEU A 84 10.62 4.35 -18.01
CA LEU A 84 10.52 4.00 -16.61
C LEU A 84 9.22 3.26 -16.37
N PHE A 85 9.31 2.23 -15.54
CA PHE A 85 8.16 1.47 -15.12
C PHE A 85 8.13 1.39 -13.60
N HIS A 86 6.94 1.47 -13.04
CA HIS A 86 6.68 1.27 -11.63
C HIS A 86 6.23 -0.17 -11.40
N GLU A 87 6.87 -0.87 -10.46
CA GLU A 87 6.40 -2.17 -10.00
C GLU A 87 5.23 -1.93 -9.04
N GLU A 88 4.05 -2.46 -9.38
CA GLU A 88 2.90 -2.41 -8.48
C GLU A 88 3.18 -3.33 -7.27
N ARG A 89 3.60 -2.74 -6.15
CA ARG A 89 3.82 -3.45 -4.90
C ARG A 89 2.60 -3.35 -4.01
N GLU A 90 1.72 -4.33 -4.08
CA GLU A 90 0.73 -4.55 -3.03
C GLU A 90 1.46 -4.86 -1.71
N ARG A 91 1.25 -4.03 -0.69
CA ARG A 91 1.73 -4.27 0.68
C ARG A 91 0.54 -4.64 1.55
N PRO A 92 0.10 -5.91 1.56
CA PRO A 92 -1.01 -6.31 2.41
C PRO A 92 -0.61 -6.13 3.88
N ILE A 93 -1.45 -5.44 4.66
CA ILE A 93 -1.30 -5.31 6.11
C ILE A 93 -2.30 -6.25 6.76
N PHE A 94 -1.80 -7.18 7.57
CA PHE A 94 -2.63 -8.09 8.35
C PHE A 94 -2.65 -7.62 9.81
N ILE A 95 -3.85 -7.47 10.36
CA ILE A 95 -4.06 -7.17 11.78
C ILE A 95 -4.66 -8.42 12.40
N MET A 96 -3.99 -8.95 13.41
CA MET A 96 -4.45 -10.11 14.18
C MET A 96 -4.62 -9.69 15.63
N VAL A 97 -5.80 -9.94 16.19
CA VAL A 97 -6.12 -9.62 17.58
C VAL A 97 -6.55 -10.92 18.27
N GLU A 98 -5.77 -11.35 19.25
CA GLU A 98 -6.10 -12.51 20.07
C GLU A 98 -7.07 -12.09 21.19
N GLN A 99 -8.17 -12.83 21.35
CA GLN A 99 -9.18 -12.60 22.40
C GLN A 99 -9.43 -13.88 23.22
N SER A 100 -8.36 -14.59 23.56
CA SER A 100 -8.39 -15.78 24.43
C SER A 100 -8.52 -15.39 25.90
N ARG A 101 -9.15 -16.24 26.73
CA ARG A 101 -9.33 -16.01 28.17
C ARG A 101 -8.01 -15.75 28.91
N GLN A 102 -6.89 -16.29 28.41
CA GLN A 102 -5.57 -16.10 28.99
C GLN A 102 -5.09 -14.65 28.92
N LEU A 103 -5.51 -13.89 27.90
CA LEU A 103 -5.17 -12.46 27.76
C LEU A 103 -6.09 -11.53 28.56
N PHE A 104 -7.24 -12.05 29.03
CA PHE A 104 -8.14 -11.33 29.92
C PHE A 104 -7.70 -11.52 31.39
N PHE A 105 -6.63 -10.84 31.79
CA PHE A 105 -6.20 -10.81 33.18
C PHE A 105 -6.91 -9.68 33.95
N GLY A 106 -7.50 -9.99 35.10
CA GLY A 106 -8.09 -9.00 36.00
C GLY A 106 -9.42 -8.37 35.55
N SER A 107 -10.10 -8.91 34.55
CA SER A 107 -11.43 -8.45 34.12
C SER A 107 -12.54 -9.02 35.02
N GLY A 108 -12.69 -8.41 36.19
CA GLY A 108 -13.80 -8.61 37.13
C GLY A 108 -14.18 -7.30 37.79
#